data_AF-A0A1U8MVV3-F1
#
_entry.id   AF-A0A1U8MVV3-F1
#
_cell.length_a   1.000
_cell.length_b   1.000
_cell.length_c   1.000
_cell.angle_alpha   90.00
_cell.angle_beta   90.00
_cell.angle_gamma   90.00
#
_symmetry.space_group_name_H-M   'P 1'
#
loop_
_entity.id
_entity.type
_entity.pdbx_description
1 polymer ?
#
loop_
_entity_poly.entity_id
_entity_poly.type
_entity_poly.pdbx_seq_one_letter_code
_entity_poly.pdbx_strand_id
1 'polypeptide(L)'
;MYFSAKDKGEIMSMIYNWPAQKILPVMLDVGTNNLKLIEDPLYLRLRQPRLEGEEYLSIIDEFIKAVLTSWPKAIVQGTAGVALAGLLGTVRAQGPSLDDFPNHKIVVVGAGSAGLGVLSMAVQAVVRMTGNAEVLEYGGGGVACVERKAEGGAL
;
A
#
# COMPACT_ATOMS: atom_id res chain seq x y z
N MET A 1 4.78 3.39 11.95
CA MET A 1 6.05 4.11 11.66
C MET A 1 6.01 5.40 12.45
N TYR A 2 6.93 5.60 13.39
CA TYR A 2 7.01 6.82 14.21
C TYR A 2 8.10 7.71 13.61
N PHE A 3 7.77 8.97 13.37
CA PHE A 3 8.71 9.97 12.85
C PHE A 3 8.74 11.14 13.82
N SER A 4 9.94 11.49 14.27
CA SER A 4 10.22 12.63 15.13
C SER A 4 10.52 13.89 14.32
N ALA A 5 10.54 15.04 14.98
CA ALA A 5 10.94 16.31 14.34
C ALA A 5 12.38 16.27 13.77
N LYS A 6 13.22 15.35 14.25
CA LYS A 6 14.59 15.15 13.74
C LYS A 6 14.61 14.47 12.37
N ASP A 7 13.55 13.75 12.00
CA ASP A 7 13.48 12.98 10.76
C ASP A 7 12.99 13.82 9.57
N LYS A 8 12.65 15.10 9.78
CA LYS A 8 12.08 15.98 8.76
C LYS A 8 13.01 16.15 7.53
N GLY A 9 14.33 16.12 7.74
CA GLY A 9 15.33 16.19 6.66
C GLY A 9 15.59 14.85 5.97
N GLU A 10 15.46 13.75 6.71
CA GLU A 10 15.71 12.39 6.22
C GLU A 10 14.51 11.82 5.43
N ILE A 11 13.28 12.16 5.81
CA ILE A 11 12.08 11.75 5.04
C ILE A 11 12.12 12.32 3.61
N MET A 12 12.73 13.49 3.43
CA MET A 12 12.88 14.14 2.13
C MET A 12 13.91 13.43 1.24
N SER A 13 14.94 12.83 1.83
CA SER A 13 15.95 12.07 1.09
C SER A 13 15.45 10.68 0.66
N MET A 14 14.35 10.18 1.25
CA MET A 14 13.72 8.91 0.86
C MET A 14 13.04 8.95 -0.52
N ILE A 15 12.82 10.14 -1.11
CA ILE A 15 12.26 10.28 -2.46
C ILE A 15 13.40 10.50 -3.45
N TYR A 16 13.73 9.43 -4.17
CA TYR A 16 14.80 9.32 -5.18
C TYR A 16 15.08 10.62 -5.95
N ASN A 17 16.14 11.34 -5.54
CA ASN A 17 16.70 12.51 -6.21
C ASN A 17 15.69 13.63 -6.58
N TRP A 18 14.60 13.78 -5.82
CA TRP A 18 13.63 14.84 -6.06
C TRP A 18 13.97 16.09 -5.24
N PRO A 19 13.84 17.32 -5.79
CA PRO A 19 14.15 18.54 -5.04
C PRO A 19 13.29 18.64 -3.77
N ALA A 20 13.93 18.76 -2.61
CA ALA A 20 13.24 18.76 -1.31
C ALA A 20 12.14 19.84 -1.20
N GLN A 21 12.33 21.00 -1.85
CA GLN A 21 11.37 22.09 -1.89
C GLN A 21 10.07 21.74 -2.63
N LYS A 22 10.06 20.64 -3.39
CA LYS A 22 8.89 20.14 -4.14
C LYS A 22 8.17 18.99 -3.41
N ILE A 23 8.57 18.65 -2.20
CA ILE A 23 7.97 17.57 -1.41
C ILE A 23 7.27 18.17 -0.19
N LEU A 24 6.01 17.77 0.02
CA LEU A 24 5.23 18.14 1.19
C LEU A 24 4.96 16.89 2.04
N PRO A 25 5.62 16.72 3.21
CA PRO A 25 5.37 15.58 4.06
C PRO A 25 4.11 15.84 4.88
N VAL A 26 3.15 14.91 4.83
CA VAL A 26 1.91 15.03 5.59
C VAL A 26 1.79 13.86 6.57
N MET A 27 1.45 14.15 7.81
CA MET A 27 1.11 13.16 8.83
C MET A 27 -0.32 13.44 9.30
N LEU A 28 -1.23 12.49 9.06
CA LEU A 28 -2.57 12.53 9.61
C LEU A 28 -2.53 11.92 11.00
N ASP A 29 -2.74 12.75 12.01
CA ASP A 29 -2.86 12.30 13.41
C ASP A 29 -4.33 12.03 13.72
N VAL A 30 -4.68 10.74 13.82
CA VAL A 30 -6.03 10.27 14.15
C VAL A 30 -6.04 9.55 15.50
N GLY A 31 -5.06 9.83 16.37
CA GLY A 31 -4.86 9.13 17.63
C GLY A 31 -3.99 7.88 17.51
N THR A 32 -3.80 7.20 18.64
CA THR A 32 -2.92 6.04 18.78
C THR A 32 -3.48 5.03 19.76
N ASN A 33 -3.29 3.74 19.50
CA ASN A 33 -3.63 2.67 20.44
C ASN A 33 -2.45 2.28 21.34
N ASN A 34 -1.32 2.99 21.21
CA ASN A 34 -0.14 2.75 22.03
C ASN A 34 -0.24 3.51 23.36
N LEU A 35 -0.64 2.80 24.42
CA LEU A 35 -0.81 3.36 25.76
C LEU A 35 0.45 4.06 26.29
N LYS A 36 1.65 3.53 25.98
CA LYS A 36 2.91 4.15 26.40
C LYS A 36 3.07 5.57 25.86
N LEU A 37 2.58 5.83 24.65
CA LEU A 37 2.60 7.17 24.06
C LEU A 37 1.51 8.07 24.66
N ILE A 38 0.33 7.53 24.95
CA ILE A 38 -0.76 8.30 25.59
C ILE A 38 -0.34 8.76 26.99
N GLU A 39 0.37 7.91 27.73
CA GLU A 39 0.82 8.16 29.10
C GLU A 39 2.07 9.05 29.16
N ASP A 40 2.89 9.08 28.11
CA ASP A 40 4.12 9.86 28.09
C ASP A 40 3.82 11.37 28.17
N PRO A 41 4.22 12.09 29.24
CA PRO A 41 3.99 13.53 29.36
C PRO A 41 4.58 14.38 28.23
N LEU A 42 5.56 13.86 27.49
CA LEU A 42 6.21 14.53 26.36
C LEU A 42 5.55 14.22 25.00
N TYR A 43 4.51 13.38 24.94
CA TYR A 43 3.77 13.12 23.72
C TYR A 43 2.99 14.37 23.25
N LEU A 44 3.36 14.89 22.08
CA LEU A 44 2.84 16.15 21.53
C LEU A 44 1.64 15.97 20.58
N ARG A 45 1.15 14.74 20.44
CA ARG A 45 0.12 14.33 19.47
C ARG A 45 -1.20 14.06 20.18
N LEU A 46 -2.25 13.72 19.43
CA LEU A 46 -3.57 13.45 19.99
C LEU A 46 -3.52 12.32 21.03
N ARG A 47 -3.89 12.64 22.28
CA ARG A 47 -3.95 11.70 23.42
C ARG A 47 -5.30 11.00 23.49
N GLN A 48 -5.63 10.30 22.42
CA GLN A 48 -6.87 9.50 22.33
C GLN A 48 -6.58 8.19 21.59
N PRO A 49 -7.45 7.17 21.80
CA PRO A 49 -7.47 5.98 20.94
C PRO A 49 -7.57 6.36 19.46
N ARG A 50 -7.01 5.50 18.60
CA ARG A 50 -7.09 5.67 17.15
C ARG A 50 -8.55 5.66 16.70
N LEU A 51 -8.93 6.59 15.84
CA LEU A 51 -10.24 6.56 15.17
C LEU A 51 -10.37 5.29 14.31
N GLU A 52 -11.56 4.71 14.30
CA GLU A 52 -11.88 3.51 13.52
C GLU A 52 -13.18 3.71 12.73
N GLY A 53 -13.43 2.84 11.75
CA GLY A 53 -14.66 2.86 10.95
C GLY A 53 -14.89 4.20 10.23
N GLU A 54 -16.15 4.65 10.24
CA GLU A 54 -16.62 5.81 9.48
C GLU A 54 -15.94 7.13 9.90
N GLU A 55 -15.63 7.29 11.19
CA GLU A 55 -14.96 8.51 11.67
C GLU A 55 -13.56 8.63 11.04
N TYR A 56 -12.80 7.54 11.03
CA TYR A 56 -11.52 7.49 10.35
C TYR A 56 -11.66 7.74 8.85
N LEU A 57 -12.60 7.05 8.19
CA LEU A 57 -12.82 7.17 6.75
C LEU A 57 -13.21 8.59 6.34
N SER A 58 -14.03 9.28 7.13
CA SER A 58 -14.44 10.67 6.86
C SER A 58 -13.24 11.63 6.79
N ILE A 59 -12.25 11.47 7.67
CA ILE A 59 -11.01 12.26 7.66
C ILE A 59 -10.17 11.95 6.42
N ILE A 60 -10.06 10.67 6.06
CA ILE A 60 -9.32 10.27 4.86
C ILE A 60 -9.99 10.83 3.60
N ASP A 61 -11.31 10.74 3.50
CA ASP A 61 -12.06 11.24 2.35
C ASP A 61 -11.92 12.76 2.19
N GLU A 62 -12.03 13.50 3.30
CA GLU A 62 -11.79 14.95 3.30
C GLU A 62 -10.37 15.27 2.82
N PHE A 63 -9.37 14.57 3.35
CA PHE A 63 -7.97 14.75 2.97
C PHE A 63 -7.74 14.46 1.48
N ILE A 64 -8.23 13.33 0.97
CA ILE A 64 -8.07 12.95 -0.44
C ILE A 64 -8.78 13.97 -1.34
N LYS A 65 -9.98 14.42 -0.96
CA LYS A 65 -10.70 15.47 -1.69
C LYS A 65 -9.90 16.77 -1.74
N ALA A 66 -9.30 17.18 -0.63
CA ALA A 66 -8.45 18.38 -0.57
C ALA A 66 -7.19 18.24 -1.45
N VAL A 67 -6.54 17.07 -1.43
CA VAL A 67 -5.39 16.76 -2.28
C VAL A 67 -5.75 16.84 -3.74
N LEU A 68 -6.84 16.19 -4.17
CA LEU A 68 -7.26 16.18 -5.57
C LEU A 68 -7.79 17.54 -6.03
N THR A 69 -8.32 18.37 -5.13
CA THR A 69 -8.68 19.76 -5.45
C THR A 69 -7.45 20.62 -5.68
N SER A 70 -6.44 20.47 -4.81
CA SER A 70 -5.19 21.27 -4.87
C SER A 70 -4.27 20.81 -6.00
N TRP A 71 -4.24 19.50 -6.27
CA TRP A 71 -3.46 18.85 -7.31
C TRP A 71 -4.32 17.86 -8.09
N PRO A 72 -5.06 18.32 -9.12
CA PRO A 72 -5.99 17.48 -9.88
C PRO A 72 -5.37 16.27 -10.60
N LYS A 73 -4.04 16.28 -10.78
CA LYS A 73 -3.27 15.19 -11.39
C LYS A 73 -2.50 14.36 -10.36
N ALA A 74 -2.77 14.53 -9.07
CA ALA A 74 -2.10 13.74 -8.04
C ALA A 74 -2.44 12.25 -8.20
N ILE A 75 -1.42 11.41 -8.07
CA ILE A 75 -1.55 9.97 -8.08
C ILE A 75 -1.55 9.49 -6.63
N VAL A 76 -2.59 8.76 -6.24
CA VAL A 76 -2.71 8.14 -4.92
C VAL A 76 -2.42 6.65 -5.08
N GLN A 77 -1.42 6.14 -4.37
CA GLN A 77 -0.98 4.75 -4.46
C GLN A 77 -0.84 4.12 -3.08
N GLY A 78 -1.29 2.87 -2.97
CA GLY A 78 -1.01 1.99 -1.84
C GLY A 78 -0.05 0.86 -2.20
N THR A 79 0.21 -0.03 -1.26
CA THR A 79 1.16 -1.17 -1.39
C THR A 79 0.89 -2.03 -2.63
N ALA A 80 -0.38 -2.34 -2.91
CA ALA A 80 -0.75 -3.15 -4.06
C ALA A 80 -0.40 -2.49 -5.40
N GLY A 81 -0.58 -1.16 -5.51
CA GLY A 81 -0.28 -0.41 -6.72
C GLY A 81 1.21 -0.36 -7.05
N VAL A 82 2.06 -0.11 -6.04
CA VAL A 82 3.52 -0.10 -6.23
C VAL A 82 4.05 -1.51 -6.53
N ALA A 83 3.50 -2.55 -5.89
CA ALA A 83 3.88 -3.92 -6.18
C ALA A 83 3.52 -4.32 -7.62
N LEU A 84 2.31 -3.99 -8.09
CA LEU A 84 1.91 -4.24 -9.47
C LEU A 84 2.80 -3.49 -10.47
N ALA A 85 3.13 -2.23 -10.20
CA ALA A 85 4.05 -1.46 -11.04
C ALA A 85 5.42 -2.13 -11.16
N GLY A 86 5.93 -2.69 -10.04
CA GLY A 86 7.14 -3.50 -10.04
C GLY A 86 7.03 -4.75 -10.92
N LEU A 87 5.95 -5.53 -10.76
CA LEU A 87 5.69 -6.73 -11.56
C LEU A 87 5.66 -6.41 -13.07
N LEU A 88 4.91 -5.39 -13.48
CA LEU A 88 4.85 -4.96 -14.88
C LEU A 88 6.22 -4.47 -15.38
N GLY A 89 6.98 -3.78 -14.53
CA GLY A 89 8.36 -3.38 -14.82
C GLY A 89 9.28 -4.56 -15.09
N THR A 90 9.13 -5.67 -14.34
CA THR A 90 9.92 -6.89 -14.56
C THR A 90 9.60 -7.57 -15.89
N VAL A 91 8.32 -7.65 -16.29
CA VAL A 91 7.93 -8.17 -17.60
C VAL A 91 8.52 -7.31 -18.71
N ARG A 92 8.39 -5.98 -18.56
CA ARG A 92 8.94 -5.04 -19.54
C ARG A 92 10.47 -5.09 -19.65
N ALA A 93 11.17 -5.49 -18.58
CA ALA A 93 12.61 -5.70 -18.62
C ALA A 93 13.00 -6.98 -19.38
N GLN A 94 12.10 -7.98 -19.47
CA GLN A 94 12.31 -9.21 -20.23
C GLN A 94 11.96 -9.04 -21.72
N GLY A 95 11.10 -8.07 -22.08
CA GLY A 95 10.75 -7.74 -23.46
C GLY A 95 9.86 -6.50 -23.58
N PRO A 96 9.72 -5.91 -24.78
CA PRO A 96 9.01 -4.64 -24.94
C PRO A 96 7.49 -4.72 -24.76
N SER A 97 6.89 -5.91 -24.85
CA SER A 97 5.44 -6.10 -24.74
C SER A 97 5.00 -6.57 -23.36
N LEU A 98 3.89 -6.01 -22.88
CA LEU A 98 3.20 -6.45 -21.66
C LEU A 98 2.19 -7.58 -21.93
N ASP A 99 2.00 -7.98 -23.18
CA ASP A 99 1.05 -9.04 -23.57
C ASP A 99 1.38 -10.39 -22.94
N ASP A 100 2.62 -10.57 -22.44
CA ASP A 100 3.06 -11.79 -21.77
C ASP A 100 2.79 -11.79 -20.26
N PHE A 101 2.39 -10.66 -19.66
CA PHE A 101 2.08 -10.60 -18.23
C PHE A 101 0.99 -11.60 -17.80
N PRO A 102 -0.12 -11.79 -18.54
CA PRO A 102 -1.11 -12.83 -18.24
C PRO A 102 -0.56 -14.27 -18.23
N ASN A 103 0.54 -14.55 -18.92
CA ASN A 103 1.15 -15.89 -18.97
C ASN A 103 2.10 -16.15 -17.80
N HIS A 104 2.48 -15.11 -17.06
CA HIS A 104 3.39 -15.24 -15.93
C HIS A 104 2.72 -15.92 -14.74
N LYS A 105 3.45 -16.83 -14.10
CA LYS A 105 3.03 -17.43 -12.84
C LYS A 105 3.42 -16.51 -11.68
N ILE A 106 2.44 -16.02 -10.94
CA ILE A 106 2.64 -15.11 -9.82
C ILE A 106 2.35 -15.85 -8.52
N VAL A 107 3.35 -15.94 -7.65
CA VAL A 107 3.22 -16.57 -6.34
C VAL A 107 3.46 -15.52 -5.27
N VAL A 108 2.46 -15.30 -4.41
CA VAL A 108 2.56 -14.41 -3.25
C VAL A 108 2.73 -15.25 -2.00
N VAL A 109 3.85 -15.05 -1.28
CA VAL A 109 4.13 -15.75 -0.02
C VAL A 109 3.63 -14.88 1.14
N GLY A 110 2.53 -15.29 1.76
CA GLY A 110 1.85 -14.60 2.86
C GLY A 110 0.42 -14.19 2.51
N ALA A 111 -0.58 -14.85 3.12
CA ALA A 111 -2.00 -14.60 2.89
C ALA A 111 -2.60 -13.49 3.79
N GLY A 112 -1.76 -12.58 4.30
CA GLY A 112 -2.24 -11.40 5.01
C GLY A 112 -2.87 -10.36 4.07
N SER A 113 -3.49 -9.33 4.65
CA SER A 113 -4.18 -8.26 3.89
C SER A 113 -3.33 -7.60 2.80
N ALA A 114 -2.03 -7.37 3.08
CA ALA A 114 -1.10 -6.83 2.09
C ALA A 114 -0.85 -7.80 0.92
N GLY A 115 -0.62 -9.08 1.21
CA GLY A 115 -0.36 -10.10 0.19
C GLY A 115 -1.59 -10.35 -0.69
N LEU A 116 -2.76 -10.51 -0.07
CA LEU A 116 -4.03 -10.63 -0.79
C LEU A 116 -4.36 -9.37 -1.60
N GLY A 117 -4.04 -8.18 -1.08
CA GLY A 117 -4.21 -6.93 -1.82
C GLY A 117 -3.37 -6.85 -3.09
N VAL A 118 -2.09 -7.25 -3.02
CA VAL A 118 -1.20 -7.34 -4.20
C VAL A 118 -1.73 -8.37 -5.19
N LEU A 119 -2.13 -9.55 -4.71
CA LEU A 119 -2.65 -10.62 -5.55
C LEU A 119 -3.93 -10.19 -6.29
N SER A 120 -4.88 -9.61 -5.56
CA SER A 120 -6.13 -9.11 -6.13
C SER A 120 -5.88 -8.05 -7.21
N MET A 121 -4.93 -7.13 -6.96
CA MET A 121 -4.53 -6.11 -7.93
C MET A 121 -3.88 -6.72 -9.18
N ALA A 122 -3.06 -7.77 -9.03
CA ALA A 122 -2.48 -8.50 -10.16
C ALA A 122 -3.55 -9.22 -10.99
N VAL A 123 -4.50 -9.90 -10.35
CA VAL A 123 -5.64 -10.54 -11.03
C VAL A 123 -6.47 -9.50 -11.79
N GLN A 124 -6.79 -8.36 -11.17
CA GLN A 124 -7.51 -7.28 -11.84
C GLN A 124 -6.76 -6.75 -13.07
N ALA A 125 -5.44 -6.66 -13.02
CA ALA A 125 -4.63 -6.28 -14.17
C ALA A 125 -4.72 -7.31 -15.31
N VAL A 126 -4.64 -8.61 -14.99
CA VAL A 126 -4.79 -9.69 -15.98
C VAL A 126 -6.18 -9.68 -16.62
N VAL A 127 -7.24 -9.53 -15.82
CA VAL A 127 -8.63 -9.41 -16.33
C VAL A 127 -8.75 -8.22 -17.28
N ARG A 128 -8.15 -7.07 -16.95
CA ARG A 128 -8.18 -5.88 -17.82
C ARG A 128 -7.41 -6.07 -19.12
N MET A 129 -6.31 -6.81 -19.11
CA MET A 129 -5.49 -7.06 -20.31
C MET A 129 -6.11 -8.10 -21.24
N THR A 130 -6.74 -9.13 -20.67
CA THR A 130 -7.29 -10.27 -21.44
C THR A 130 -8.77 -10.09 -21.79
N GLY A 131 -9.49 -9.23 -21.08
CA GLY A 131 -10.94 -9.12 -21.17
C GLY A 131 -11.71 -10.31 -20.59
N ASN A 132 -11.02 -11.28 -19.96
CA ASN A 132 -11.63 -12.49 -19.44
C ASN A 132 -11.87 -12.39 -17.92
N ALA A 133 -13.13 -12.36 -17.50
CA ALA A 133 -13.54 -12.27 -16.10
C ALA A 133 -13.43 -13.60 -15.33
N GLU A 134 -13.23 -14.73 -16.01
CA GLU A 134 -13.14 -16.06 -15.38
C GLU A 134 -11.85 -16.28 -14.57
N VAL A 135 -10.86 -15.38 -14.66
CA VAL A 135 -9.57 -15.44 -13.94
C VAL A 135 -9.71 -15.08 -12.44
N LEU A 136 -10.93 -14.85 -11.95
CA LEU A 136 -11.19 -14.47 -10.55
C LEU A 136 -11.08 -15.64 -9.54
N GLU A 137 -10.96 -16.89 -10.00
CA GLU A 137 -10.79 -18.02 -9.09
C GLU A 137 -9.36 -18.08 -8.53
N TYR A 138 -9.25 -17.91 -7.20
CA TYR A 138 -8.02 -18.17 -6.45
C TYR A 138 -7.53 -19.59 -6.74
N GLY A 139 -6.45 -19.72 -7.52
CA GLY A 139 -5.84 -21.00 -7.88
C GLY A 139 -6.09 -21.48 -9.32
N GLY A 140 -6.95 -20.82 -10.09
CA GLY A 140 -7.19 -21.10 -11.51
C GLY A 140 -6.64 -19.99 -12.40
N GLY A 141 -5.45 -20.16 -12.97
CA GLY A 141 -4.89 -19.17 -13.92
C GLY A 141 -3.47 -18.67 -13.62
N GLY A 142 -2.63 -19.48 -12.97
CA GLY A 142 -1.21 -19.14 -12.76
C GLY A 142 -0.91 -18.16 -11.63
N VAL A 143 -1.94 -17.64 -10.95
CA VAL A 143 -1.80 -16.70 -9.83
C VAL A 143 -2.22 -17.40 -8.53
N ALA A 144 -1.32 -17.47 -7.54
CA ALA A 144 -1.55 -18.18 -6.29
C ALA A 144 -1.00 -17.43 -5.06
N CYS A 145 -1.73 -17.52 -3.94
CA CYS A 145 -1.22 -17.13 -2.63
C CYS A 145 -0.87 -18.38 -1.83
N VAL A 146 0.30 -18.39 -1.20
CA VAL A 146 0.72 -19.47 -0.31
C VAL A 146 0.96 -18.89 1.07
N GLU A 147 0.39 -19.53 2.10
CA GLU A 147 0.67 -19.19 3.49
C GLU A 147 1.64 -20.20 4.09
N ARG A 148 2.43 -19.78 5.08
CA ARG A 148 3.15 -20.76 5.89
C ARG A 148 2.12 -21.61 6.62
N LYS A 149 2.16 -22.92 6.40
CA LYS A 149 1.45 -23.85 7.28
C LYS A 149 1.96 -23.60 8.70
N ALA A 150 1.08 -23.23 9.62
CA ALA A 150 1.46 -23.17 11.02
C ALA A 150 1.92 -24.58 11.42
N GLU A 151 3.23 -24.77 11.57
CA GLU A 151 3.72 -25.95 12.27
C GLU A 151 3.23 -25.81 13.71
N GLY A 152 2.44 -26.80 14.15
CA GLY A 152 1.84 -26.78 15.47
C GLY A 152 2.87 -26.49 16.55
N GLY A 153 2.61 -25.43 17.33
CA GLY A 153 3.34 -25.07 18.52
C GLY A 153 2.44 -24.18 19.36
N ALA A 154 1.87 -24.75 20.40
CA ALA A 154 0.97 -24.11 21.35
C ALA A 154 1.59 -22.83 21.96
N LEU A 155 0.75 -21.83 22.19
CA LEU A 155 0.65 -21.06 23.43
C LEU A 155 -0.83 -20.69 23.66
#